data_AF-A0A4R0CZA9-F1
#
_entry.id   AF-A0A4R0CZA9-F1
#
_cell.length_a   1.000
_cell.length_b   1.000
_cell.length_c   1.000
_cell.angle_alpha   90.00
_cell.angle_beta   90.00
_cell.angle_gamma   90.00
#
_symmetry.space_group_name_H-M   'P 1'
#
loop_
_entity.id
_entity.type
_entity.pdbx_description
1 polymer ?
#
loop_
_entity_poly.entity_id
_entity_poly.type
_entity_poly.pdbx_seq_one_letter_code
_entity_poly.pdbx_strand_id
1 'polypeptide(L)' 'MQNRYIWKTSFYNRNIGALQKTDYVLMRDSVDKYLDLIRELDVDNYDEIDQLKLLLIRLDHHIARMR' A
#
# COMPACT_ATOMS: atom_id res chain seq x y z
N MET A 1 13.39 48.34 2.37
CA MET A 1 12.32 47.50 1.78
C MET A 1 11.96 46.41 2.79
N GLN A 2 10.78 46.51 3.42
CA GLN A 2 10.32 45.53 4.41
C GLN A 2 9.87 44.24 3.74
N ASN A 3 10.36 43.11 4.24
CA ASN A 3 10.14 41.77 3.74
C ASN A 3 8.66 41.37 3.89
N ARG A 4 7.94 41.18 2.77
CA ARG A 4 6.46 41.17 2.69
C ARG A 4 5.79 39.83 3.00
N TYR A 5 6.52 38.84 3.53
CA TYR A 5 6.00 37.47 3.71
C TYR A 5 6.44 36.87 5.05
N ILE A 6 5.85 37.33 6.16
CA ILE A 6 6.10 36.78 7.50
C ILE A 6 5.36 35.44 7.72
N TRP A 7 4.33 35.15 6.91
CA TRP A 7 3.57 33.89 7.03
C TRP A 7 3.38 33.24 5.65
N LYS A 8 4.44 32.65 5.11
CA LYS A 8 4.35 31.77 3.94
C LYS A 8 4.46 30.32 4.42
N THR A 9 3.35 29.59 4.45
CA THR A 9 3.34 28.12 4.53
C THR A 9 3.96 27.56 3.25
N SER A 10 5.30 27.45 3.23
CA SER A 10 6.07 27.11 2.04
C SER A 10 6.61 25.67 2.03
N PHE A 11 6.17 24.81 2.93
CA PHE A 11 6.68 23.45 3.05
C PHE A 11 5.59 22.38 2.85
N TYR A 12 4.76 22.51 1.81
CA TYR A 12 3.98 21.36 1.34
C TYR A 12 4.93 20.40 0.62
N ASN A 13 5.23 19.27 1.27
CA ASN A 13 6.03 18.20 0.67
C ASN A 13 5.11 17.01 0.37
N ARG A 14 4.81 16.82 -0.92
CA ARG A 14 3.98 15.72 -1.43
C ARG A 14 4.52 14.32 -1.13
N ASN A 15 5.78 14.21 -0.71
CA ASN A 15 6.41 12.93 -0.37
C ASN A 15 6.11 12.52 1.08
N ILE A 16 5.64 13.44 1.94
CA ILE A 16 5.24 13.12 3.31
C ILE A 16 3.91 12.36 3.25
N GLY A 17 3.91 11.11 3.73
CA GLY A 17 2.75 10.21 3.67
C GLY A 17 2.64 9.39 2.39
N ALA A 18 3.60 9.50 1.46
CA ALA A 18 3.68 8.62 0.30
C ALA A 18 4.29 7.27 0.70
N LEU A 19 3.57 6.18 0.44
CA LEU A 19 4.05 4.82 0.67
C LEU A 19 5.31 4.55 -0.17
N GLN A 20 6.34 4.04 0.49
CA GLN A 20 7.55 3.58 -0.15
C GLN A 20 7.39 2.13 -0.60
N LYS A 21 8.26 1.68 -1.50
CA LYS A 21 8.27 0.30 -1.98
C LYS A 21 8.28 -0.73 -0.85
N THR A 22 9.02 -0.45 0.23
CA THR A 22 9.09 -1.29 1.43
C THR A 22 7.74 -1.46 2.12
N ASP A 23 6.92 -0.41 2.16
CA ASP A 23 5.60 -0.45 2.76
C ASP A 23 4.66 -1.34 1.94
N TYR A 24 4.75 -1.26 0.62
CA TYR A 24 3.97 -2.14 -0.28
C TYR A 24 4.41 -3.61 -0.18
N VAL A 25 5.71 -3.89 -0.02
CA VAL A 25 6.20 -5.26 0.23
C VAL A 25 5.64 -5.79 1.55
N LEU A 26 5.63 -4.97 2.61
CA LEU A 26 5.04 -5.36 3.90
C LEU A 26 3.53 -5.64 3.77
N MET A 27 2.81 -4.82 3.01
CA MET A 27 1.38 -5.06 2.73
C MET A 27 1.17 -6.37 1.96
N ARG A 28 1.99 -6.64 0.92
CA ARG A 28 1.96 -7.89 0.16
C ARG A 28 2.13 -9.10 1.09
N ASP A 29 3.17 -9.10 1.92
CA ASP A 29 3.44 -10.22 2.83
C ASP A 29 2.35 -10.41 3.90
N SER A 30 1.70 -9.31 4.30
CA SER A 30 0.56 -9.38 5.24
C SER A 30 -0.67 -10.01 4.59
N VAL A 31 -0.96 -9.66 3.34
CA VAL A 31 -2.06 -10.27 2.57
C VAL A 31 -1.77 -11.73 2.28
N ASP A 32 -0.53 -12.08 1.97
CA ASP A 32 -0.10 -13.48 1.73
C ASP A 32 -0.36 -14.36 2.96
N LYS A 33 0.06 -13.89 4.15
CA LYS A 33 -0.22 -14.58 5.43
C LYS A 33 -1.71 -14.70 5.74
N TYR A 34 -2.48 -13.68 5.42
CA TYR A 34 -3.93 -13.70 5.64
C TYR A 34 -4.62 -14.70 4.70
N LEU A 35 -4.15 -14.81 3.46
CA LEU A 35 -4.63 -15.79 2.51
C LEU A 35 -4.37 -17.22 3.01
N ASP A 36 -3.20 -17.49 3.57
CA ASP A 36 -2.90 -18.79 4.19
C ASP A 36 -3.85 -19.09 5.35
N LEU A 37 -4.09 -18.12 6.24
CA LEU A 37 -5.03 -18.26 7.35
C LEU A 37 -6.46 -18.59 6.86
N ILE A 38 -6.97 -17.83 5.88
CA ILE A 38 -8.33 -18.02 5.36
C ILE A 38 -8.50 -19.40 4.73
N ARG A 39 -7.46 -19.95 4.09
CA ARG A 39 -7.51 -21.26 3.44
C ARG A 39 -7.60 -22.41 4.46
N GLU A 40 -7.17 -22.20 5.69
CA GLU A 40 -7.28 -23.18 6.77
C GLU A 40 -8.62 -23.11 7.50
N LEU A 41 -9.43 -22.07 7.26
CA LEU A 41 -10.76 -21.96 7.85
C LEU A 41 -11.74 -22.90 7.13
N ASP A 42 -12.53 -23.63 7.92
CA ASP A 42 -13.64 -24.48 7.43
C ASP A 42 -14.89 -23.64 7.11
N VAL A 43 -14.70 -22.57 6.34
CA VAL A 43 -15.75 -21.63 5.94
C VAL A 43 -15.65 -21.42 4.43
N ASP A 44 -16.79 -21.27 3.76
CA ASP A 44 -16.86 -20.97 2.34
C ASP A 44 -16.41 -19.52 2.06
N ASN A 45 -15.11 -19.37 1.81
CA ASN A 45 -14.44 -18.08 1.54
C ASN A 45 -13.89 -18.00 0.10
N TYR A 46 -14.44 -18.76 -0.87
CA TYR A 46 -13.86 -18.84 -2.23
C TYR A 46 -13.79 -17.48 -2.92
N ASP A 47 -14.86 -16.67 -2.82
CA ASP A 47 -14.91 -15.35 -3.45
C ASP A 47 -13.88 -14.38 -2.86
N GLU A 48 -13.70 -14.41 -1.53
CA GLU A 48 -12.71 -13.58 -0.84
C GLU A 48 -11.28 -14.01 -1.22
N ILE A 49 -11.01 -15.31 -1.25
CA ILE A 49 -9.73 -15.88 -1.70
C ILE A 49 -9.40 -15.39 -3.12
N ASP A 50 -10.37 -15.38 -4.03
CA ASP A 50 -10.14 -14.97 -5.41
C ASP A 50 -9.87 -13.45 -5.51
N GLN A 51 -10.60 -12.64 -4.74
CA GLN A 51 -10.35 -11.20 -4.64
C GLN A 51 -8.96 -10.89 -4.06
N LEU A 52 -8.53 -11.61 -3.02
CA LEU A 52 -7.21 -11.46 -2.41
C LEU A 52 -6.09 -11.84 -3.38
N LYS A 53 -6.26 -12.91 -4.16
CA LYS A 53 -5.30 -13.28 -5.22
C LYS A 53 -5.17 -12.19 -6.29
N LEU A 54 -6.30 -11.62 -6.73
CA LEU A 54 -6.27 -10.51 -7.69
C LEU A 54 -5.58 -9.27 -7.11
N LEU A 55 -5.80 -8.98 -5.83
CA LEU A 55 -5.12 -7.89 -5.12
C LEU A 55 -3.60 -8.10 -5.09
N LEU A 56 -3.14 -9.31 -4.74
CA LEU A 56 -1.71 -9.65 -4.72
C LEU A 56 -1.05 -9.43 -6.09
N ILE A 57 -1.68 -9.89 -7.18
CA ILE A 57 -1.16 -9.69 -8.54
C ILE A 57 -1.02 -8.19 -8.87
N ARG A 58 -2.03 -7.39 -8.53
CA ARG A 58 -2.00 -5.93 -8.75
C ARG A 58 -0.91 -5.25 -7.91
N LEU A 59 -0.73 -5.68 -6.66
CA LEU A 59 0.33 -5.19 -5.77
C LEU A 59 1.71 -5.53 -6.31
N ASP A 60 1.94 -6.77 -6.76
CA ASP A 60 3.21 -7.19 -7.34
C ASP A 60 3.54 -6.37 -8.59
N HIS A 61 2.56 -6.14 -9.47
CA HIS A 61 2.73 -5.27 -10.64
C HIS A 61 3.05 -3.83 -10.24
N HIS A 62 2.41 -3.30 -9.20
CA HIS A 62 2.68 -1.95 -8.71
C HIS A 62 4.10 -1.84 -8.13
N ILE A 63 4.52 -2.81 -7.32
CA ILE A 63 5.88 -2.90 -6.74
C ILE A 63 6.94 -3.00 -7.84
N ALA A 64 6.70 -3.80 -8.88
CA ALA A 64 7.61 -3.93 -10.02
C ALA A 64 7.79 -2.63 -10.80
N ARG A 65 6.76 -1.78 -10.87
CA ARG A 65 6.82 -0.47 -11.54
C ARG A 65 7.47 0.61 -10.68
N MET A 66 7.51 0.45 -9.36
CA MET A 66 8.26 1.33 -8.46
C MET A 66 9.75 1.04 -8.61
N ARG A 67 10.40 1.84 -9.45
CA ARG A 67 11.87 1.87 -9.63
C ARG A 67 12.54 2.39 -8.38
#